data_AF-A0AAD9NKC1-F1
#
_entry.id   AF-A0AAD9NKC1-F1
#
_cell.length_a   1.000
_cell.length_b   1.000
_cell.length_c   1.000
_cell.angle_alpha   90.00
_cell.angle_beta   90.00
_cell.angle_gamma   90.00
#
_symmetry.space_group_name_H-M   'P 1'
#
loop_
_entity.id
_entity.type
_entity.pdbx_description
1 polymer ?
#
loop_
_entity_poly.entity_id
_entity_poly.type
_entity_poly.pdbx_seq_one_letter_code
_entity_poly.pdbx_strand_id
1 'polypeptide(L)'
;MGKHGIGKCNSNGELLLVVCSEFEMIVTNTMFKQKDECKTIWMHPRSRHWHMIDFIITRCRDKMDIHSTRAMRGAICWTDYQMLRSTVLFRIRQKHNRQGTTKPI
;
A
#
# COMPACT_ATOMS: atom_id res chain seq x y z
N MET A 1 -12.35 0.40 5.20
CA MET A 1 -11.34 -0.67 4.98
C MET A 1 -11.75 -1.50 3.78
N GLY A 2 -10.81 -2.08 3.02
CA GLY A 2 -11.13 -2.91 1.85
C GLY A 2 -11.67 -4.30 2.22
N LYS A 3 -12.32 -4.96 1.24
CA LYS A 3 -13.03 -6.25 1.40
C LYS A 3 -12.16 -7.40 1.93
N HIS A 4 -10.85 -7.34 1.72
CA HIS A 4 -9.93 -8.44 2.06
C HIS A 4 -9.00 -8.10 3.24
N GLY A 5 -9.26 -6.99 3.94
CA GLY A 5 -8.58 -6.65 5.18
C GLY A 5 -8.80 -7.70 6.28
N ILE A 6 -7.95 -7.65 7.30
CA ILE A 6 -7.95 -8.59 8.43
C ILE A 6 -7.90 -7.82 9.75
N GLY A 7 -8.39 -8.46 10.81
CA GLY A 7 -8.44 -7.86 12.13
C GLY A 7 -9.52 -6.79 12.28
N LYS A 8 -9.56 -6.18 13.47
CA LYS A 8 -10.49 -5.11 13.79
C LYS A 8 -9.79 -3.76 13.58
N CYS A 9 -10.45 -2.84 12.88
CA CYS A 9 -9.99 -1.46 12.79
C CYS A 9 -10.05 -0.81 14.18
N ASN A 10 -8.94 -0.22 14.63
CA ASN A 10 -8.89 0.59 15.85
C ASN A 10 -9.01 2.08 15.49
N SER A 11 -9.02 2.96 16.50
CA SER A 11 -9.13 4.41 16.31
C SER A 11 -8.07 4.99 15.36
N ASN A 12 -6.83 4.49 15.42
CA ASN A 12 -5.76 4.93 14.52
C ASN A 12 -6.03 4.49 13.07
N GLY A 13 -6.53 3.27 12.89
CA GLY A 13 -6.96 2.77 11.59
C GLY A 13 -8.15 3.55 11.03
N GLU A 14 -9.10 3.95 11.88
CA GLU A 14 -10.23 4.80 11.49
C GLU A 14 -9.75 6.18 11.03
N LEU A 15 -8.84 6.80 11.78
CA LEU A 15 -8.23 8.08 11.38
C LEU A 15 -7.51 7.97 10.03
N LEU A 16 -6.74 6.89 9.82
CA LEU A 16 -6.10 6.63 8.53
C LEU A 16 -7.12 6.52 7.40
N LEU A 17 -8.24 5.84 7.63
CA LEU A 17 -9.31 5.69 6.65
C LEU A 17 -10.03 7.02 6.35
N VAL A 18 -10.19 7.90 7.34
CA VAL A 18 -10.71 9.26 7.14
C VAL A 18 -9.79 10.04 6.19
N VAL A 19 -8.49 10.06 6.47
CA VAL A 19 -7.49 10.70 5.59
C VAL A 19 -7.53 10.08 4.20
N CYS A 20 -7.60 8.76 4.08
CA CYS A 20 -7.69 8.10 2.78
C CYS A 20 -8.97 8.50 2.01
N SER A 21 -10.09 8.63 2.71
CA SER A 21 -11.35 9.05 2.10
C SER A 21 -11.30 10.50 1.61
N GLU A 22 -10.68 11.39 2.38
CA GLU A 22 -10.55 12.82 2.06
C GLU A 22 -9.70 13.05 0.80
N PHE A 23 -8.60 12.30 0.66
CA PHE A 23 -7.64 12.48 -0.44
C PHE A 23 -7.81 11.49 -1.60
N GLU A 24 -8.96 10.80 -1.67
CA GLU A 24 -9.23 9.76 -2.68
C GLU A 24 -8.09 8.73 -2.79
N MET A 25 -7.69 8.16 -1.65
CA MET A 25 -6.66 7.15 -1.53
C MET A 25 -7.24 5.79 -1.10
N ILE A 26 -6.50 4.72 -1.40
CA ILE A 26 -6.86 3.35 -1.04
C ILE A 26 -5.71 2.65 -0.35
N VAL A 27 -6.05 1.83 0.65
CA VAL A 27 -5.14 0.95 1.36
C VAL A 27 -5.00 -0.36 0.59
N THR A 28 -3.88 -0.55 -0.11
CA THR A 28 -3.71 -1.64 -1.08
C THR A 28 -3.61 -3.02 -0.42
N ASN A 29 -3.14 -3.09 0.83
CA ASN A 29 -3.09 -4.32 1.64
C ASN A 29 -4.44 -5.05 1.75
N THR A 30 -5.55 -4.31 1.60
CA THR A 30 -6.91 -4.83 1.82
C THR A 30 -7.68 -5.07 0.52
N MET A 31 -7.04 -4.86 -0.63
CA MET A 31 -7.68 -4.93 -1.96
C MET A 31 -7.74 -6.34 -2.56
N PHE A 32 -6.81 -7.22 -2.22
CA PHE A 32 -6.65 -8.51 -2.91
C PHE A 32 -7.02 -9.68 -2.01
N LYS A 33 -7.73 -10.66 -2.57
CA LYS A 33 -7.97 -11.95 -1.89
C LYS A 33 -6.64 -12.71 -1.80
N GLN A 34 -6.10 -12.83 -0.60
CA GLN A 34 -4.85 -13.53 -0.31
C GLN A 34 -4.99 -14.34 0.99
N LYS A 35 -4.03 -15.24 1.25
CA LYS A 35 -3.86 -15.89 2.55
C LYS A 35 -3.53 -14.83 3.61
N ASP A 36 -4.00 -15.00 4.83
CA ASP A 36 -3.81 -13.99 5.89
C ASP A 36 -2.33 -13.81 6.26
N GLU A 37 -1.54 -14.88 6.15
CA GLU A 37 -0.08 -14.84 6.32
C GLU A 37 0.63 -13.91 5.33
N CYS A 38 0.00 -13.62 4.19
CA CYS A 38 0.51 -12.68 3.18
C CYS A 38 0.03 -11.25 3.43
N LYS A 39 -0.78 -11.01 4.46
CA LYS A 39 -1.37 -9.70 4.79
C LYS A 39 -0.87 -9.15 6.12
N THR A 40 -0.41 -10.03 7.01
CA THR A 40 0.17 -9.68 8.31
C THR A 40 1.68 -9.53 8.23
N ILE A 41 2.23 -8.58 8.96
CA ILE A 41 3.66 -8.26 8.93
C ILE A 41 4.36 -8.40 10.27
N TRP A 42 3.65 -8.21 11.38
CA TRP A 42 4.26 -8.20 12.70
C TRP A 42 3.59 -9.22 13.60
N MET A 43 4.37 -9.97 14.36
CA MET A 43 3.85 -10.93 15.33
C MET A 43 4.11 -10.42 16.73
N HIS A 44 3.04 -10.25 17.51
CA HIS A 44 3.17 -9.84 18.89
C HIS A 44 3.94 -10.90 19.69
N PRO A 45 5.05 -10.56 20.39
CA PRO A 45 5.94 -11.55 21.02
C PRO A 45 5.25 -12.44 22.05
N ARG A 46 4.35 -11.87 22.85
CA ARG A 46 3.60 -12.60 23.91
C ARG A 46 2.44 -13.44 23.37
N SER A 47 1.48 -12.80 22.69
CA SER A 47 0.26 -13.48 22.23
C SER A 47 0.47 -14.35 20.99
N ARG A 48 1.61 -14.23 20.31
CA ARG A 48 1.89 -14.90 19.02
C ARG A 48 0.86 -14.58 17.94
N HIS A 49 0.11 -13.50 18.10
CA HIS A 49 -0.87 -13.05 17.12
C HIS A 49 -0.20 -12.19 16.04
N TRP A 50 -0.61 -12.38 14.79
CA TRP A 50 -0.09 -11.65 13.65
C TRP A 50 -0.96 -10.44 13.32
N HIS A 51 -0.36 -9.29 13.08
CA HIS A 51 -1.02 -8.01 12.87
C HIS A 51 -0.66 -7.38 11.52
N MET A 52 -1.61 -6.65 10.95
CA MET A 52 -1.42 -5.73 9.83
C MET A 52 -1.35 -4.31 10.40
N ILE A 53 -0.15 -3.74 10.49
CA ILE A 53 0.07 -2.41 11.08
C ILE A 53 0.79 -1.43 10.17
N ASP A 54 1.47 -1.90 9.12
CA ASP A 54 2.01 -1.08 8.05
C ASP A 54 1.17 -1.22 6.79
N PHE A 55 1.04 -0.12 6.06
CA PHE A 55 0.15 0.00 4.92
C PHE A 55 0.87 0.61 3.72
N ILE A 56 0.60 0.07 2.54
CA ILE A 56 0.90 0.75 1.28
C ILE A 56 -0.40 1.41 0.81
N ILE A 57 -0.28 2.67 0.43
CA ILE A 57 -1.41 3.53 0.05
C ILE A 57 -1.13 4.09 -1.34
N THR A 58 -2.16 4.12 -2.18
CA THR A 58 -2.10 4.74 -3.50
C THR A 58 -3.34 5.58 -3.75
N ARG A 59 -3.33 6.40 -4.80
CA ARG A 59 -4.52 7.14 -5.24
C ARG A 59 -5.55 6.19 -5.86
N CYS A 60 -6.83 6.45 -5.61
CA CYS A 60 -7.96 5.72 -6.18
C CYS A 60 -7.87 5.57 -7.71
N ARG A 61 -7.44 6.62 -8.41
CA ARG A 61 -7.32 6.63 -9.87
C ARG A 61 -6.23 5.67 -10.40
N ASP A 62 -5.19 5.43 -9.60
CA ASP A 62 -4.03 4.61 -9.97
C ASP A 62 -4.20 3.16 -9.47
N LYS A 63 -5.39 2.78 -8.96
CA LYS A 63 -5.67 1.46 -8.38
C LYS A 63 -5.47 0.30 -9.34
N MET A 64 -5.66 0.54 -10.64
CA MET A 64 -5.53 -0.47 -11.69
C MET A 64 -4.07 -0.81 -11.99
N ASP A 65 -3.13 0.05 -11.59
CA ASP A 65 -1.70 -0.18 -11.73
C ASP A 65 -1.16 -1.08 -10.62
N ILE A 66 -1.93 -1.32 -9.54
CA ILE A 66 -1.52 -2.18 -8.43
C ILE A 66 -1.93 -3.62 -8.74
N HIS A 67 -0.96 -4.53 -8.84
CA HIS A 67 -1.22 -5.94 -9.11
C HIS A 67 -1.30 -6.78 -7.85
N SER A 68 -0.50 -6.46 -6.84
CA SER A 68 -0.58 -7.11 -5.54
C SER A 68 0.07 -6.26 -4.47
N THR A 69 -0.38 -6.39 -3.23
CA THR A 69 0.34 -5.95 -2.04
C THR A 69 0.36 -7.12 -1.08
N ARG A 70 1.54 -7.53 -0.61
CA ARG A 70 1.69 -8.69 0.27
C ARG A 70 2.94 -8.62 1.14
N ALA A 71 2.86 -9.22 2.31
CA ALA A 71 4.00 -9.51 3.15
C ALA A 71 4.92 -10.57 2.51
N MET A 72 6.23 -10.35 2.60
CA MET A 72 7.27 -11.22 2.07
C MET A 72 7.85 -12.09 3.19
N ARG A 73 7.32 -13.31 3.32
CA ARG A 73 7.87 -14.30 4.25
C ARG A 73 9.26 -14.73 3.78
N GLY A 74 10.24 -14.67 4.69
CA GLY A 74 11.63 -15.04 4.42
C GLY A 74 12.53 -13.90 3.94
N ALA A 75 12.01 -12.67 3.82
CA ALA A 75 12.88 -11.51 3.65
C ALA A 75 13.67 -11.26 4.93
N ILE A 76 15.01 -11.23 4.84
CA ILE A 76 15.89 -10.93 5.96
C ILE A 76 16.03 -9.41 6.03
N CYS A 77 15.29 -8.79 6.96
CA CYS A 77 15.28 -7.34 7.13
C CYS A 77 15.89 -6.89 8.46
N TRP A 78 16.41 -7.81 9.28
CA TRP A 78 16.94 -7.52 10.63
C TRP A 78 15.94 -6.82 11.56
N THR A 79 14.65 -7.11 11.38
CA THR A 79 13.55 -6.59 12.20
C THR A 79 12.56 -7.72 12.54
N ASP A 80 11.71 -7.49 13.53
CA ASP A 80 10.59 -8.35 13.91
C ASP A 80 9.36 -8.23 12.97
N TYR A 81 9.49 -7.44 11.91
CA TYR A 81 8.50 -7.24 10.85
C TYR A 81 8.88 -8.02 9.58
N GLN A 82 7.86 -8.54 8.89
CA GLN A 82 7.99 -8.98 7.51
C GLN A 82 7.95 -7.76 6.58
N MET A 83 8.77 -7.80 5.53
CA MET A 83 8.75 -6.77 4.50
C MET A 83 7.41 -6.78 3.76
N LEU A 84 6.74 -5.62 3.69
CA LEU A 84 5.55 -5.43 2.88
C LEU A 84 5.95 -4.96 1.47
N ARG A 85 5.50 -5.66 0.44
CA ARG A 85 5.81 -5.32 -0.97
C ARG A 85 4.55 -5.11 -1.77
N SER A 86 4.54 -4.04 -2.57
CA SER A 86 3.56 -3.84 -3.64
C SER A 86 4.19 -4.06 -5.02
N THR A 87 3.51 -4.81 -5.88
CA THR A 87 3.86 -4.95 -7.30
C THR A 87 3.00 -3.99 -8.09
N VAL A 88 3.63 -3.08 -8.81
CA VAL A 88 2.98 -1.98 -9.52
C VAL A 88 3.43 -1.92 -10.97
N LEU A 89 2.50 -1.60 -11.87
CA LEU A 89 2.75 -1.32 -13.29
C LEU A 89 2.30 0.11 -13.59
N PHE A 90 3.18 1.08 -13.36
CA PHE A 90 2.88 2.47 -13.66
C PHE A 90 3.48 2.90 -15.00
N ARG A 91 2.71 3.66 -15.79
CA ARG A 91 3.21 4.31 -17.00
C ARG A 91 3.78 5.67 -16.65
N ILE A 92 5.10 5.81 -16.77
CA ILE A 92 5.76 7.12 -16.67
C ILE A 92 5.39 7.92 -17.91
N ARG A 93 4.59 8.98 -17.76
CA ARG A 93 4.38 9.93 -18.85
C ARG A 93 5.69 10.69 -19.08
N GLN A 94 6.23 10.61 -20.30
CA GLN A 94 7.38 11.44 -20.66
C GLN A 94 7.01 12.91 -20.50
N LYS A 95 7.87 13.66 -19.81
CA LYS A 95 7.71 15.11 -19.69
C LYS A 95 7.93 15.69 -21.08
N HIS A 96 6.88 16.28 -21.67
CA HIS A 96 7.04 17.00 -22.93
C HIS A 96 7.96 18.20 -22.64
N ASN A 97 9.21 18.13 -23.10
CA ASN A 97 10.09 19.30 -23.07
C ASN A 97 9.37 20.39 -23.86
N ARG A 98 8.98 21.48 -23.18
CA ARG A 98 8.61 22.71 -23.87
C ARG A 98 9.88 23.15 -24.61
N GLN A 99 9.99 22.81 -25.89
CA GLN A 99 10.99 23.42 -26.76
C GLN A 99 10.78 24.93 -26.62
N GLY A 100 11.82 25.62 -26.18
CA GLY A 100 11.77 27.07 -26.00
C GLY A 100 11.27 27.68 -27.30
N THR A 101 10.18 28.43 -27.22
CA THR A 101 9.72 29.26 -28.33
C THR A 101 10.82 30.28 -28.63
N THR A 102 11.64 30.01 -29.64
CA THR A 102 12.46 31.04 -30.27
C THR A 102 11.51 32.03 -30.94
N LYS A 103 11.44 33.25 -30.40
CA LYS A 103 10.72 34.35 -31.04
C LYS A 103 11.49 34.73 -32.32
N PRO A 104 10.83 34.86 -33.49
CA PRO A 104 11.48 35.43 -34.67
C PRO A 104 11.81 36.91 -34.45
N ILE A 105 12.96 37.34 -34.96
CA ILE A 105 13.42 38.74 -35.01
C ILE A 105 12.60 39.51 -36.05
#